data_AF-A0A3D3AIR6-F1
#
_entry.id   AF-A0A3D3AIR6-F1
#
_cell.length_a   1.000
_cell.length_b   1.000
_cell.length_c   1.000
_cell.angle_alpha   90.00
_cell.angle_beta   90.00
_cell.angle_gamma   90.00
#
_symmetry.space_group_name_H-M   'P 1'
#
loop_
_entity.id
_entity.type
_entity.pdbx_description
1 polymer ?
#
loop_
_entity_poly.entity_id
_entity_poly.type
_entity_poly.pdbx_seq_one_letter_code
_entity_poly.pdbx_strand_id
1 'polypeptide(L)'
;MNLKLSLFFLASLFLLSGGLISFLPSLPKINPEIKKIILKSKFQVRMGLYGIFSIFIFCFLSLDSLMVIGDLLPLLSSLFLTVLFWMGYIRDNQSIDEIMIRKADKALTTLQVPFGFLGFFSGILHIFLAELPIL
;
A
#
# COMPACT_ATOMS: atom_id res chain seq x y z
N MET A 1 6.67 7.13 -24.95
CA MET A 1 6.52 7.32 -23.49
C MET A 1 7.77 6.78 -22.82
N ASN A 2 8.40 7.52 -21.91
CA ASN A 2 9.67 7.15 -21.31
C ASN A 2 9.45 5.95 -20.35
N LEU A 3 10.16 4.83 -20.55
CA LEU A 3 9.91 3.58 -19.78
C LEU A 3 10.00 3.81 -18.26
N LYS A 4 10.94 4.65 -17.83
CA LYS A 4 11.13 5.09 -16.43
C LYS A 4 9.87 5.75 -15.86
N LEU A 5 9.21 6.62 -16.64
CA LEU A 5 7.99 7.31 -16.24
C LEU A 5 6.79 6.35 -16.13
N SER A 6 6.68 5.39 -17.04
CA SER A 6 5.62 4.36 -16.99
C SER A 6 5.74 3.48 -15.74
N LEU A 7 6.95 3.03 -15.42
CA LEU A 7 7.22 2.23 -14.22
C LEU A 7 6.95 3.05 -12.95
N PHE A 8 7.37 4.31 -12.93
CA PHE A 8 7.10 5.23 -11.83
C PHE A 8 5.59 5.41 -11.57
N PHE A 9 4.79 5.55 -12.63
CA PHE A 9 3.34 5.64 -12.51
C PHE A 9 2.72 4.35 -11.93
N LEU A 10 3.20 3.19 -12.36
CA LEU A 10 2.81 1.90 -11.79
C LEU A 10 3.16 1.81 -10.29
N ALA A 11 4.35 2.22 -9.86
CA ALA A 11 4.71 2.23 -8.44
C ALA A 11 3.80 3.16 -7.61
N SER A 12 3.44 4.31 -8.16
CA SER A 12 2.52 5.27 -7.51
C SER A 12 1.07 4.78 -7.49
N LEU A 13 0.65 4.01 -8.49
CA LEU A 13 -0.66 3.36 -8.51
C LEU A 13 -0.81 2.32 -7.38
N PHE A 14 0.27 1.63 -6.99
CA PHE A 14 0.27 0.78 -5.80
C PHE A 14 -0.04 1.58 -4.53
N LEU A 15 0.58 2.76 -4.35
CA LEU A 15 0.33 3.61 -3.18
C LEU A 15 -1.13 4.04 -3.08
N LEU A 16 -1.71 4.48 -4.20
CA LEU A 16 -3.11 4.87 -4.26
C LEU A 16 -4.04 3.67 -4.00
N SER A 17 -3.89 2.60 -4.76
CA SER A 17 -4.79 1.44 -4.66
C SER A 17 -4.59 0.69 -3.34
N GLY A 18 -3.36 0.40 -2.95
CA GLY A 18 -3.01 -0.26 -1.70
C GLY A 18 -3.37 0.56 -0.46
N GLY A 19 -3.20 1.89 -0.52
CA GLY A 19 -3.66 2.80 0.52
C GLY A 19 -5.18 2.73 0.68
N LEU A 20 -5.93 2.89 -0.41
CA LEU A 20 -7.40 2.83 -0.42
C LEU A 20 -7.93 1.48 0.10
N ILE A 21 -7.36 0.37 -0.39
CA ILE A 21 -7.70 -1.00 0.01
C ILE A 21 -7.49 -1.20 1.51
N SER A 22 -6.49 -0.55 2.09
CA SER A 22 -6.12 -0.74 3.49
C SER A 22 -7.13 -0.15 4.47
N PHE A 23 -7.79 0.95 4.15
CA PHE A 23 -8.83 1.53 5.01
C PHE A 23 -10.27 1.25 4.53
N LEU A 24 -10.49 0.79 3.29
CA LEU A 24 -11.81 0.38 2.78
C LEU A 24 -12.60 -0.53 3.76
N PRO A 25 -12.01 -1.60 4.34
CA PRO A 25 -12.71 -2.49 5.27
C PRO A 25 -13.22 -1.84 6.56
N SER A 26 -12.71 -0.65 6.89
CA SER A 26 -13.09 0.12 8.08
C SER A 26 -14.30 1.03 7.85
N LEU A 27 -14.73 1.22 6.59
CA LEU A 27 -15.86 2.06 6.27
C LEU A 27 -17.19 1.43 6.75
N PRO A 28 -18.08 2.20 7.40
CA PRO A 28 -19.29 1.66 8.03
C PRO A 28 -20.33 1.10 7.04
N LYS A 29 -20.22 1.44 5.74
CA LYS A 29 -21.16 1.01 4.69
C LYS A 29 -20.49 0.21 3.57
N ILE A 30 -19.34 -0.44 3.83
CA ILE A 30 -18.70 -1.28 2.80
C ILE A 30 -19.56 -2.51 2.49
N ASN A 31 -19.63 -2.87 1.21
CA ASN A 31 -20.28 -4.10 0.77
C ASN A 31 -19.56 -5.33 1.38
N PRO A 32 -20.29 -6.25 2.05
CA PRO A 32 -19.72 -7.45 2.67
C PRO A 32 -18.90 -8.33 1.71
N GLU A 33 -19.33 -8.45 0.45
CA GLU A 33 -18.62 -9.23 -0.57
C GLU A 33 -17.27 -8.60 -0.93
N ILE A 34 -17.22 -7.28 -1.05
CA ILE A 34 -15.97 -6.55 -1.29
C ILE A 34 -15.00 -6.75 -0.11
N LYS A 35 -15.51 -6.63 1.12
CA LYS A 35 -14.72 -6.86 2.33
C LYS A 35 -14.14 -8.28 2.35
N LYS A 36 -14.93 -9.29 1.99
CA LYS A 36 -14.48 -10.69 1.91
C LYS A 36 -13.39 -10.90 0.87
N ILE A 37 -13.49 -10.26 -0.30
CA ILE A 37 -12.48 -10.32 -1.35
C ILE A 37 -11.16 -9.70 -0.87
N ILE A 38 -11.23 -8.50 -0.28
CA ILE A 38 -10.04 -7.79 0.21
C ILE A 38 -9.31 -8.63 1.25
N LEU A 39 -10.02 -9.27 2.19
CA LEU A 39 -9.40 -10.01 3.29
C LEU A 39 -8.83 -11.39 2.88
N LYS A 40 -9.08 -11.86 1.66
CA LYS A 40 -8.65 -13.19 1.19
C LYS A 40 -7.13 -13.27 0.99
N SER A 41 -6.50 -14.34 1.46
CA SER A 41 -5.05 -14.62 1.29
C SER A 41 -4.50 -14.29 -0.10
N LYS A 42 -5.15 -14.80 -1.16
CA LYS A 42 -4.68 -14.61 -2.54
C LYS A 42 -4.63 -13.14 -2.95
N PHE A 43 -5.55 -12.32 -2.44
CA PHE A 43 -5.58 -10.88 -2.73
C PHE A 43 -4.47 -10.16 -1.96
N GLN A 44 -4.33 -10.47 -0.67
CA GLN A 44 -3.28 -9.93 0.20
C GLN A 44 -1.88 -10.19 -0.37
N VAL A 45 -1.60 -11.41 -0.84
CA VAL A 45 -0.32 -11.74 -1.49
C VAL A 45 -0.08 -10.94 -2.76
N ARG A 46 -1.11 -10.78 -3.62
CA ARG A 46 -0.98 -9.99 -4.86
C ARG A 46 -0.63 -8.53 -4.56
N MET A 47 -1.28 -7.95 -3.56
CA MET A 47 -0.96 -6.58 -3.12
C MET A 47 0.43 -6.49 -2.50
N GLY A 48 0.84 -7.48 -1.70
CA GLY A 48 2.20 -7.56 -1.16
C GLY A 48 3.27 -7.65 -2.25
N LEU A 49 3.06 -8.47 -3.29
CA LEU A 49 3.97 -8.55 -4.44
C LEU A 49 4.04 -7.25 -5.23
N TYR A 50 2.90 -6.58 -5.43
CA TYR A 50 2.87 -5.26 -6.07
C TYR A 50 3.63 -4.22 -5.24
N GLY A 51 3.55 -4.30 -3.93
CA GLY A 51 4.31 -3.45 -3.03
C GLY A 51 5.82 -3.68 -3.11
N ILE A 52 6.28 -4.94 -3.17
CA ILE A 52 7.71 -5.26 -3.41
C ILE A 52 8.19 -4.64 -4.72
N PHE A 53 7.40 -4.73 -5.79
CA PHE A 53 7.70 -4.12 -7.07
C PHE A 53 7.78 -2.58 -6.98
N SER A 54 6.84 -1.95 -6.27
CA SER A 54 6.83 -0.50 -6.04
C SER A 54 8.07 -0.03 -5.27
N ILE A 55 8.46 -0.75 -4.22
CA ILE A 55 9.70 -0.50 -3.45
C ILE A 55 10.93 -0.55 -4.35
N PHE A 56 11.03 -1.56 -5.22
CA PHE A 56 12.16 -1.68 -6.15
C PHE A 56 12.25 -0.47 -7.09
N ILE A 57 11.11 0.00 -7.60
CA ILE A 57 11.08 1.17 -8.48
C ILE A 57 11.52 2.44 -7.74
N PHE A 58 11.00 2.69 -6.54
CA PHE A 58 11.39 3.88 -5.77
C PHE A 58 12.87 3.84 -5.31
N CYS A 59 13.43 2.66 -5.06
CA CYS A 59 14.86 2.53 -4.68
C CYS A 59 15.83 2.73 -5.85
N PHE A 60 15.51 2.22 -7.05
CA PHE A 60 16.48 2.09 -8.14
C PHE A 60 16.15 2.92 -9.39
N LEU A 61 14.93 3.46 -9.49
CA LEU A 61 14.44 4.18 -10.67
C LEU A 61 13.82 5.55 -10.29
N SER A 62 14.41 6.24 -9.32
CA SER A 62 14.00 7.59 -8.88
C SER A 62 13.96 8.58 -10.05
N LEU A 63 12.95 9.46 -10.08
CA LEU A 63 12.94 10.58 -11.04
C LEU A 63 13.94 11.63 -10.57
N ASP A 64 14.83 12.05 -11.46
CA ASP A 64 16.08 12.76 -11.15
C ASP A 64 15.91 14.19 -10.57
N SER A 65 14.67 14.63 -10.32
CA SER A 65 14.34 16.00 -9.86
C SER A 65 13.59 16.07 -8.52
N LEU A 66 13.00 14.98 -8.01
CA LEU A 66 12.31 15.00 -6.72
C LEU A 66 13.26 14.52 -5.61
N MET A 67 13.93 15.51 -5.00
CA MET A 67 14.81 15.39 -3.82
C MET A 67 14.42 14.21 -2.92
N VAL A 68 15.41 13.49 -2.39
CA VAL A 68 15.37 12.47 -1.32
C VAL A 68 14.11 12.39 -0.43
N ILE A 69 13.45 13.51 -0.07
CA ILE A 69 12.19 13.57 0.68
C ILE A 69 10.96 13.13 -0.15
N GLY A 70 10.91 13.49 -1.44
CA GLY A 70 9.85 13.19 -2.40
C GLY A 70 9.69 11.70 -2.68
N ASP A 71 10.78 10.96 -2.83
CA ASP A 71 10.78 9.49 -3.04
C ASP A 71 10.81 8.69 -1.73
N LEU A 72 11.36 9.24 -0.62
CA LEU A 72 11.44 8.54 0.66
C LEU A 72 10.05 8.28 1.28
N LEU A 73 9.14 9.25 1.21
CA LEU A 73 7.79 9.07 1.73
C LEU A 73 7.02 7.97 0.95
N PRO A 74 6.98 7.95 -0.40
CA PRO A 74 6.50 6.85 -1.22
C PRO A 74 7.15 5.50 -0.90
N LEU A 75 8.46 5.48 -0.70
CA LEU A 75 9.21 4.27 -0.37
C LEU A 75 8.78 3.71 0.99
N LEU A 76 8.79 4.54 2.04
CA LEU A 76 8.38 4.14 3.39
C LEU A 76 6.91 3.70 3.41
N SER A 77 6.04 4.45 2.74
CA SER A 77 4.63 4.10 2.57
C SER A 77 4.48 2.72 1.93
N SER A 78 5.24 2.45 0.87
CA SER A 78 5.20 1.18 0.16
C SER A 78 5.70 0.04 1.03
N LEU A 79 6.76 0.25 1.80
CA LEU A 79 7.27 -0.70 2.78
C LEU A 79 6.21 -1.08 3.82
N PHE A 80 5.60 -0.09 4.46
CA PHE A 80 4.58 -0.34 5.48
C PHE A 80 3.35 -1.06 4.91
N LEU A 81 2.83 -0.59 3.77
CA LEU A 81 1.69 -1.24 3.11
C LEU A 81 2.01 -2.70 2.74
N THR A 82 3.21 -2.94 2.20
CA THR A 82 3.65 -4.30 1.84
C THR A 82 3.66 -5.22 3.04
N VAL A 83 4.27 -4.79 4.16
CA VAL A 83 4.30 -5.56 5.40
C VAL A 83 2.90 -5.87 5.90
N LEU A 84 2.00 -4.88 5.90
CA LEU A 84 0.62 -5.04 6.34
C LEU A 84 -0.15 -6.04 5.48
N PHE A 85 0.02 -6.01 4.15
CA PHE A 85 -0.58 -6.99 3.26
C PHE A 85 -0.04 -8.41 3.52
N TRP A 86 1.25 -8.57 3.78
CA TRP A 86 1.83 -9.86 4.17
C TRP A 86 1.33 -10.36 5.53
N MET A 87 1.16 -9.48 6.50
CA MET A 87 0.53 -9.84 7.79
C MET A 87 -0.91 -10.30 7.59
N GLY A 88 -1.67 -9.64 6.70
CA GLY A 88 -3.01 -10.06 6.31
C GLY A 88 -3.08 -11.46 5.70
N TYR A 89 -2.07 -11.84 4.91
CA TYR A 89 -1.91 -13.20 4.38
C TYR A 89 -1.58 -14.23 5.47
N ILE A 90 -0.62 -13.92 6.36
CA ILE A 90 -0.21 -14.84 7.43
C ILE A 90 -1.40 -15.16 8.34
N ARG A 91 -2.20 -14.14 8.67
CA ARG A 91 -3.43 -14.30 9.46
C ARG A 91 -4.41 -15.32 8.85
N ASP A 92 -4.66 -15.24 7.55
CA ASP A 92 -5.67 -16.06 6.88
C ASP A 92 -5.23 -17.53 6.67
N ASN A 93 -3.94 -17.85 6.83
CA ASN A 93 -3.42 -19.22 6.66
C ASN A 93 -3.08 -19.97 7.96
N GLN A 94 -2.98 -19.29 9.10
CA GLN A 94 -2.64 -19.96 10.35
C GLN A 94 -3.91 -20.41 11.09
N SER A 95 -3.90 -21.67 11.55
CA SER A 95 -4.87 -22.22 12.49
C SER A 95 -4.62 -21.66 13.90
N ILE A 96 -4.76 -20.35 14.06
CA ILE A 96 -4.58 -19.65 15.33
C ILE A 96 -5.91 -19.72 16.10
N ASP A 97 -5.83 -19.80 17.43
CA ASP A 97 -6.98 -19.66 18.33
C ASP A 97 -7.81 -18.39 18.04
N GLU A 98 -9.14 -18.51 18.05
CA GLU A 98 -10.07 -17.43 17.63
C GLU A 98 -9.87 -16.14 18.41
N ILE A 99 -9.51 -16.23 19.70
CA ILE A 99 -9.28 -15.08 20.57
C ILE A 99 -8.02 -14.31 20.13
N MET A 100 -6.96 -15.04 19.77
CA MET A 100 -5.73 -14.45 19.24
C MET A 100 -5.96 -13.84 17.87
N ILE A 101 -6.77 -14.47 16.99
CA ILE A 101 -7.15 -13.89 15.69
C ILE A 101 -7.86 -12.56 15.88
N ARG A 102 -8.86 -12.47 16.76
CA ARG A 102 -9.60 -11.21 17.00
C ARG A 102 -8.71 -10.08 17.52
N LYS A 103 -7.74 -10.38 18.38
CA LYS A 103 -6.77 -9.39 18.87
C LYS A 103 -5.81 -8.95 17.75
N ALA A 104 -5.30 -9.89 16.97
CA ALA A 104 -4.44 -9.61 15.82
C ALA A 104 -5.19 -8.79 14.76
N ASP A 105 -6.47 -9.08 14.50
CA ASP A 105 -7.32 -8.33 13.58
C ASP A 105 -7.52 -6.89 14.01
N LYS A 106 -7.77 -6.68 15.31
CA LYS A 106 -7.90 -5.32 15.85
C LYS A 106 -6.59 -4.55 15.69
N ALA A 107 -5.47 -5.15 16.08
CA ALA A 107 -4.15 -4.53 15.97
C ALA A 107 -3.77 -4.24 14.51
N LEU A 108 -3.98 -5.20 13.61
CA LEU A 108 -3.73 -5.06 12.19
C LEU A 108 -4.58 -3.94 11.60
N THR A 109 -5.88 -3.90 11.90
CA THR A 109 -6.77 -2.83 11.43
C THR A 109 -6.35 -1.46 11.97
N THR A 110 -5.96 -1.38 13.25
CA THR A 110 -5.48 -0.13 13.89
C THR A 110 -4.23 0.42 13.23
N LEU A 111 -3.33 -0.43 12.73
CA LEU A 111 -2.14 0.00 12.00
C LEU A 111 -2.44 0.24 10.51
N GLN A 112 -3.21 -0.66 9.90
CA GLN A 112 -3.48 -0.69 8.47
C GLN A 112 -4.27 0.53 8.00
N VAL A 113 -5.18 1.06 8.82
CA VAL A 113 -5.95 2.26 8.46
C VAL A 113 -5.05 3.52 8.38
N PRO A 114 -4.28 3.91 9.41
CA PRO A 114 -3.34 5.03 9.34
C PRO A 114 -2.31 4.92 8.22
N PHE A 115 -1.67 3.76 8.05
CA PHE A 115 -0.71 3.55 6.98
C PHE A 115 -1.38 3.50 5.60
N GLY A 116 -2.64 3.06 5.54
CA GLY A 116 -3.50 3.17 4.36
C GLY A 116 -3.69 4.62 3.91
N PHE A 117 -4.06 5.50 4.85
CA PHE A 117 -4.16 6.93 4.58
C PHE A 117 -2.82 7.53 4.16
N LEU A 118 -1.76 7.23 4.91
CA LEU A 118 -0.42 7.75 4.62
C LEU A 118 0.02 7.34 3.21
N GLY A 119 -0.14 6.08 2.82
CA GLY A 119 0.21 5.61 1.49
C GLY A 119 -0.67 6.23 0.39
N PHE A 120 -1.97 6.37 0.62
CA PHE A 120 -2.87 7.03 -0.33
C PHE A 120 -2.46 8.49 -0.58
N PHE A 121 -2.25 9.26 0.49
CA PHE A 121 -1.81 10.65 0.40
C PHE A 121 -0.40 10.77 -0.19
N SER A 122 0.51 9.87 0.18
CA SER A 122 1.84 9.80 -0.43
C SER A 122 1.73 9.59 -1.94
N GLY A 123 0.86 8.70 -2.41
CA GLY A 123 0.64 8.48 -3.85
C GLY A 123 0.09 9.73 -4.56
N ILE A 124 -0.86 10.43 -3.95
CA ILE A 124 -1.42 11.69 -4.49
C ILE A 124 -0.32 12.74 -4.60
N LEU A 125 0.35 13.04 -3.48
CA LEU A 125 1.41 14.04 -3.44
C LEU A 125 2.50 13.72 -4.45
N HIS A 126 2.88 12.45 -4.56
CA HIS A 126 3.95 12.04 -5.46
C HIS A 126 3.61 12.24 -6.94
N ILE A 127 2.35 12.02 -7.34
CA ILE A 127 1.89 12.29 -8.71
C ILE A 127 1.84 13.80 -8.99
N PHE A 128 1.24 14.59 -8.09
CA PHE A 128 1.11 16.04 -8.29
C PHE A 128 2.46 16.77 -8.24
N LEU A 129 3.36 16.35 -7.35
CA LEU A 129 4.70 16.93 -7.25
C LEU A 129 5.59 16.52 -8.43
N ALA A 130 5.37 15.36 -9.06
CA ALA A 130 6.11 14.93 -10.25
C ALA A 130 5.77 15.75 -11.50
N GLU A 131 4.61 16.42 -11.52
CA GLU A 131 4.18 17.28 -12.64
C GLU A 131 4.59 18.75 -12.46
N LEU A 132 5.04 19.15 -11.26
CA LEU A 132 5.51 20.52 -11.03
C LEU A 132 6.90 20.69 -11.68
N PRO A 133 7.07 21.62 -12.64
CA PRO A 133 8.39 21.98 -13.11
C PRO A 133 9.14 22.62 -11.94
N ILE A 134 10.14 21.92 -11.43
CA ILE A 134 11.04 22.48 -10.42
C ILE A 134 11.89 23.52 -11.16
N LEU A 135 11.69 24.77 -10.76
CA LEU A 135 12.50 25.94 -11.08
C LEU A 135 13.95 25.75 -10.64
#